data_AF-A0A9E3I0U7-F1
#
_entry.id   AF-A0A9E3I0U7-F1
#
_cell.length_a   1.000
_cell.length_b   1.000
_cell.length_c   1.000
_cell.angle_alpha   90.00
_cell.angle_beta   90.00
_cell.angle_gamma   90.00
#
_symmetry.space_group_name_H-M   'P 1'
#
loop_
_entity.id
_entity.type
_entity.pdbx_description
1 polymer ?
#
loop_
_entity_poly.entity_id
_entity_poly.type
_entity_poly.pdbx_seq_one_letter_code
_entity_poly.pdbx_strand_id
1 'polypeptide(L)'
;MDATKTVTGIPVIAITAECLPEAWEKAVLAVWDRGLELKTQYDKSDDPPSKDATVIVTITDPFSEPRIHKNFPGGPEELESYRLEVISGIHDHWIDPAAGKWTYTYHERLFAYSPVEDIRDADSPKPFRKIDQIQYIIDQLARTGHSRRAQAITWMPTADPQTDDPPCLQRIWCRLAPGNDGRLSLNMNTHWRSRDLYKAWFMNVYALTDLQRTIAERISQKINQPVKVGRYVDISDSLHIYGSYFDEAAVEVEKMRQSPFTQRAWETTHPAFAMMTDEAREKLAKDPDYFAKPKERQI
;
A
#
# COMPACT_ATOMS: atom_id res chain seq x y z
N MET A 1 39.73 -12.17 -23.17
CA MET A 1 38.80 -11.05 -22.95
C MET A 1 37.42 -11.64 -23.15
N ASP A 2 36.82 -12.12 -22.07
CA ASP A 2 35.51 -12.74 -22.16
C ASP A 2 34.47 -11.65 -21.94
N ALA A 3 33.85 -11.23 -23.04
CA ALA A 3 32.72 -10.32 -23.00
C ALA A 3 31.53 -11.11 -22.45
N THR A 4 31.40 -11.16 -21.12
CA THR A 4 30.14 -11.52 -20.49
C THR A 4 29.11 -10.50 -20.97
N LYS A 5 28.31 -10.89 -21.96
CA LYS A 5 27.02 -10.27 -22.25
C LYS A 5 26.26 -10.26 -20.92
N THR A 6 26.28 -9.13 -20.22
CA THR A 6 25.41 -8.88 -19.09
C THR A 6 23.99 -9.02 -19.63
N VAL A 7 23.29 -10.07 -19.23
CA VAL A 7 21.85 -10.17 -19.45
C VAL A 7 21.24 -8.93 -18.80
N THR A 8 20.63 -8.06 -19.59
CA THR A 8 19.88 -6.90 -19.06
C THR A 8 18.68 -7.45 -18.30
N GLY A 9 18.76 -7.46 -16.97
CA GLY A 9 17.68 -7.89 -16.09
C GLY A 9 17.17 -6.73 -15.26
N ILE A 10 15.92 -6.83 -14.80
CA ILE A 10 15.36 -5.88 -13.84
C ILE A 10 16.17 -6.01 -12.53
N PRO A 11 16.72 -4.91 -11.99
CA PRO A 11 17.49 -4.92 -10.75
C PRO A 11 16.66 -5.45 -9.58
N VAL A 12 17.27 -6.23 -8.70
CA VAL A 12 16.65 -6.69 -7.45
C VAL A 12 17.31 -5.98 -6.27
N ILE A 13 16.52 -5.26 -5.48
CA ILE A 13 17.01 -4.42 -4.38
C ILE A 13 16.35 -4.86 -3.07
N ALA A 14 17.15 -5.02 -2.01
CA ALA A 14 16.66 -5.22 -0.65
C ALA A 14 16.97 -3.99 0.21
N ILE A 15 15.97 -3.52 0.96
CA ILE A 15 16.05 -2.33 1.81
C ILE A 15 15.51 -2.69 3.19
N THR A 16 16.20 -2.20 4.23
CA THR A 16 15.72 -2.27 5.61
C THR A 16 15.77 -0.87 6.22
N ALA A 17 14.68 -0.51 6.89
CA ALA A 17 14.51 0.74 7.60
C ALA A 17 13.71 0.50 8.89
N GLU A 18 13.80 1.45 9.81
CA GLU A 18 13.10 1.38 11.09
C GLU A 18 11.62 1.76 10.93
N CYS A 19 11.36 2.95 10.39
CA CYS A 19 10.03 3.56 10.28
C CYS A 19 9.64 3.88 8.83
N LEU A 20 8.40 4.34 8.60
CA LEU A 20 7.85 4.54 7.24
C LEU A 20 8.59 5.62 6.43
N PRO A 21 8.86 6.82 6.98
CA PRO A 21 9.54 7.88 6.23
C PRO A 21 10.95 7.50 5.80
N GLU A 22 11.71 6.85 6.69
CA GLU A 22 13.05 6.35 6.38
C GLU A 22 13.00 5.27 5.27
N ALA A 23 12.04 4.35 5.35
CA ALA A 23 11.84 3.30 4.35
C ALA A 23 11.54 3.89 2.96
N TRP A 24 10.68 4.92 2.92
CA TRP A 24 10.30 5.59 1.69
C TRP A 24 11.51 6.30 1.05
N GLU A 25 12.25 7.14 1.79
CA GLU A 25 13.41 7.84 1.23
C GLU A 25 14.50 6.88 0.76
N LYS A 26 14.79 5.83 1.55
CA LYS A 26 15.74 4.78 1.14
C LYS A 26 15.31 4.09 -0.14
N ALA A 27 14.02 3.82 -0.30
CA ALA A 27 13.46 3.24 -1.52
C ALA A 27 13.58 4.20 -2.71
N VAL A 28 13.22 5.47 -2.53
CA VAL A 28 13.32 6.51 -3.58
C VAL A 28 14.75 6.62 -4.08
N LEU A 29 15.72 6.81 -3.17
CA LEU A 29 17.14 6.89 -3.53
C LEU A 29 17.62 5.61 -4.22
N ALA A 30 17.22 4.44 -3.71
CA ALA A 30 17.64 3.17 -4.28
C ALA A 30 17.14 2.94 -5.72
N VAL A 31 15.86 3.23 -5.99
CA VAL A 31 15.26 3.07 -7.32
C VAL A 31 15.75 4.18 -8.26
N TRP A 32 15.93 5.41 -7.76
CA TRP A 32 16.51 6.50 -8.53
C TRP A 32 17.93 6.17 -9.04
N ASP A 33 18.79 5.65 -8.15
CA ASP A 33 20.20 5.40 -8.47
C ASP A 33 20.44 4.10 -9.23
N ARG A 34 19.63 3.07 -8.97
CA ARG A 34 19.90 1.71 -9.45
C ARG A 34 18.77 1.12 -10.29
N GLY A 35 17.64 1.81 -10.43
CA GLY A 35 16.52 1.38 -11.26
C GLY A 35 16.88 1.40 -12.74
N LEU A 36 16.38 0.41 -13.46
CA LEU A 36 16.50 0.34 -14.92
C LEU A 36 15.51 1.34 -15.53
N GLU A 37 15.94 2.02 -16.59
CA GLU A 37 15.04 2.90 -17.36
C GLU A 37 14.16 2.07 -18.28
N LEU A 38 12.85 2.05 -18.03
CA LEU A 38 11.85 1.28 -18.77
C LEU A 38 10.63 2.14 -19.08
N LYS A 39 10.11 2.00 -20.30
CA LYS A 39 8.83 2.62 -20.67
C LYS A 39 7.66 1.86 -20.06
N THR A 40 6.60 2.58 -19.75
CA THR A 40 5.32 2.03 -19.31
C THR A 40 4.21 2.35 -20.31
N GLN A 41 3.10 1.62 -20.24
CA GLN A 41 1.91 1.89 -21.05
C GLN A 41 1.19 3.20 -20.66
N TYR A 42 1.60 3.85 -19.57
CA TYR A 42 1.06 5.10 -19.07
C TYR A 42 1.89 6.33 -19.50
N ASP A 43 3.07 6.11 -20.08
CA ASP A 43 3.96 7.18 -20.50
C ASP A 43 3.35 7.93 -21.71
N LYS A 44 3.32 9.27 -21.64
CA LYS A 44 3.04 10.13 -22.80
C LYS A 44 4.23 10.16 -23.77
N SER A 45 4.03 10.73 -24.97
CA SER A 45 5.08 10.76 -26.01
C SER A 45 6.39 11.37 -25.55
N ASP A 46 6.30 12.37 -24.67
CA ASP A 46 7.44 13.18 -24.21
C ASP A 46 7.91 12.79 -22.80
N ASP A 47 7.25 11.81 -22.17
CA ASP A 47 7.66 11.32 -20.85
C ASP A 47 8.95 10.50 -21.00
N PRO A 48 9.99 10.77 -20.19
CA PRO A 48 11.16 9.90 -20.17
C PRO A 48 10.78 8.51 -19.63
N PRO A 49 11.57 7.46 -19.94
CA PRO A 49 11.35 6.15 -19.34
C PRO A 49 11.41 6.22 -17.81
N SER A 50 10.52 5.49 -17.15
CA SER A 50 10.46 5.38 -15.69
C SER A 50 11.69 4.64 -15.14
N LYS A 51 12.09 4.94 -13.91
CA LYS A 51 13.07 4.11 -13.17
C LYS A 51 12.32 2.95 -12.52
N ASP A 52 12.74 1.71 -12.76
CA ASP A 52 12.05 0.50 -12.31
C ASP A 52 13.02 -0.53 -11.70
N ALA A 53 12.60 -1.17 -10.60
CA ALA A 53 13.29 -2.32 -10.02
C ALA A 53 12.32 -3.26 -9.31
N THR A 54 12.70 -4.53 -9.15
CA THR A 54 12.10 -5.42 -8.17
C THR A 54 12.67 -5.09 -6.79
N VAL A 55 11.83 -4.77 -5.82
CA VAL A 55 12.29 -4.27 -4.52
C VAL A 55 11.58 -4.95 -3.36
N ILE A 56 12.36 -5.33 -2.35
CA ILE A 56 11.87 -5.81 -1.05
C ILE A 56 12.22 -4.75 -0.01
N VAL A 57 11.21 -4.09 0.56
CA VAL A 57 11.38 -3.09 1.62
C VAL A 57 10.89 -3.67 2.95
N THR A 58 11.80 -3.79 3.91
CA THR A 58 11.50 -4.23 5.28
C THR A 58 11.45 -3.01 6.20
N ILE A 59 10.34 -2.87 6.91
CA ILE A 59 10.14 -1.88 7.96
C ILE A 59 10.08 -2.62 9.30
N THR A 60 11.07 -2.41 10.15
CA THR A 60 11.20 -3.21 11.38
C THR A 60 10.20 -2.81 12.46
N ASP A 61 9.84 -1.52 12.54
CA ASP A 61 8.80 -1.01 13.42
C ASP A 61 7.92 0.03 12.67
N PRO A 62 6.80 -0.39 12.06
CA PRO A 62 5.96 0.52 11.26
C PRO A 62 5.23 1.61 12.07
N PHE A 63 5.35 1.60 13.40
CA PHE A 63 4.81 2.62 14.30
C PHE A 63 5.90 3.42 15.03
N SER A 64 7.18 3.20 14.71
CA SER A 64 8.29 4.05 15.17
C SER A 64 8.15 5.49 14.64
N GLU A 65 8.49 6.46 15.50
CA GLU A 65 8.43 7.89 15.21
C GLU A 65 9.80 8.44 14.77
N PRO A 66 9.86 9.44 13.88
CA PRO A 66 8.72 10.10 13.23
C PRO A 66 8.08 9.21 12.15
N ARG A 67 6.75 9.15 12.11
CA ARG A 67 6.01 8.20 11.26
C ARG A 67 5.48 8.80 9.96
N ILE A 68 5.36 10.13 9.87
CA ILE A 68 4.70 10.81 8.75
C ILE A 68 5.74 11.53 7.87
N HIS A 69 5.96 11.10 6.64
CA HIS A 69 6.80 11.87 5.71
C HIS A 69 6.03 13.12 5.25
N LYS A 70 6.69 14.24 4.97
CA LYS A 70 6.02 15.50 4.57
C LYS A 70 5.71 15.56 3.08
N ASN A 71 6.36 14.72 2.27
CA ASN A 71 6.18 14.65 0.83
C ASN A 71 5.35 13.42 0.46
N PHE A 72 4.04 13.62 0.31
CA PHE A 72 3.07 12.68 -0.26
C PHE A 72 1.89 13.52 -0.80
N PRO A 73 1.13 13.04 -1.80
CA PRO A 73 0.06 13.84 -2.41
C PRO A 73 -1.10 14.09 -1.44
N GLY A 74 -1.73 15.26 -1.56
CA GLY A 74 -3.00 15.56 -0.88
C GLY A 74 -2.91 15.99 0.59
N GLY A 75 -1.80 15.74 1.27
CA GLY A 75 -1.59 16.16 2.66
C GLY A 75 -2.43 15.37 3.69
N PRO A 76 -2.35 15.74 4.99
CA PRO A 76 -2.87 14.90 6.09
C PRO A 76 -4.36 14.54 6.00
N GLU A 77 -5.22 15.43 5.48
CA GLU A 77 -6.65 15.16 5.31
C GLU A 77 -6.90 14.05 4.27
N GLU A 78 -6.22 14.12 3.12
CA GLU A 78 -6.33 13.11 2.05
C GLU A 78 -5.69 11.77 2.47
N LEU A 79 -4.60 11.81 3.26
CA LEU A 79 -4.02 10.61 3.87
C LEU A 79 -5.01 9.90 4.80
N GLU A 80 -5.73 10.65 5.63
CA GLU A 80 -6.72 10.07 6.55
C GLU A 80 -7.93 9.53 5.81
N SER A 81 -8.42 10.25 4.79
CA SER A 81 -9.47 9.76 3.89
C SER A 81 -9.07 8.43 3.24
N TYR A 82 -7.86 8.37 2.68
CA TYR A 82 -7.34 7.15 2.06
C TYR A 82 -7.16 6.00 3.07
N ARG A 83 -6.70 6.29 4.29
CA ARG A 83 -6.62 5.30 5.37
C ARG A 83 -7.99 4.69 5.67
N LEU A 84 -9.03 5.52 5.77
CA LEU A 84 -10.40 5.07 6.01
C LEU A 84 -11.00 4.35 4.81
N GLU A 85 -10.63 4.71 3.57
CA GLU A 85 -11.03 3.98 2.37
C GLU A 85 -10.55 2.53 2.44
N VAL A 86 -9.30 2.30 2.82
CA VAL A 86 -8.71 0.95 2.90
C VAL A 86 -9.22 0.14 4.09
N ILE A 87 -9.45 0.77 5.24
CA ILE A 87 -9.73 0.05 6.50
C ILE A 87 -11.23 -0.07 6.79
N SER A 88 -12.02 0.91 6.36
CA SER A 88 -13.45 1.02 6.68
C SER A 88 -14.36 1.04 5.44
N GLY A 89 -13.78 1.11 4.23
CA GLY A 89 -14.57 1.06 3.00
C GLY A 89 -15.45 2.28 2.78
N ILE A 90 -15.02 3.46 3.25
CA ILE A 90 -15.86 4.67 3.18
C ILE A 90 -16.26 5.06 1.75
N HIS A 91 -15.53 4.58 0.73
CA HIS A 91 -15.83 4.80 -0.68
C HIS A 91 -16.23 3.52 -1.44
N ASP A 92 -16.60 2.44 -0.76
CA ASP A 92 -17.06 1.21 -1.44
C ASP A 92 -18.30 1.46 -2.31
N HIS A 93 -19.10 2.49 -2.01
CA HIS A 93 -20.24 2.92 -2.82
C HIS A 93 -19.85 3.61 -4.14
N TRP A 94 -18.57 3.93 -4.35
CA TRP A 94 -18.08 4.46 -5.63
C TRP A 94 -17.83 3.39 -6.68
N ILE A 95 -17.86 2.12 -6.29
CA ILE A 95 -17.70 0.99 -7.20
C ILE A 95 -18.94 0.88 -8.08
N ASP A 96 -18.79 1.33 -9.33
CA ASP A 96 -19.85 1.32 -10.35
C ASP A 96 -19.20 1.21 -11.75
N PRO A 97 -18.54 0.08 -12.03
CA PRO A 97 -17.81 -0.14 -13.28
C PRO A 97 -18.72 -0.11 -14.51
N ALA A 98 -20.00 -0.50 -14.37
CA ALA A 98 -21.00 -0.43 -15.44
C ALA A 98 -21.27 1.02 -15.88
N ALA A 99 -21.19 1.98 -14.96
CA ALA A 99 -21.25 3.41 -15.26
C ALA A 99 -19.88 4.02 -15.64
N GLY A 100 -18.84 3.20 -15.84
CA GLY A 100 -17.48 3.65 -16.10
C GLY A 100 -16.80 4.32 -14.89
N LYS A 101 -17.28 4.05 -13.68
CA LYS A 101 -16.63 4.51 -12.43
C LYS A 101 -15.64 3.44 -11.94
N TRP A 102 -15.30 3.48 -10.65
CA TRP A 102 -14.27 2.63 -10.07
C TRP A 102 -14.65 1.16 -10.21
N THR A 103 -13.66 0.33 -10.55
CA THR A 103 -13.82 -1.12 -10.71
C THR A 103 -13.68 -1.87 -9.39
N TYR A 104 -12.98 -1.29 -8.41
CA TYR A 104 -12.79 -1.87 -7.08
C TYR A 104 -12.34 -0.81 -6.07
N THR A 105 -12.38 -1.17 -4.79
CA THR A 105 -11.55 -0.60 -3.73
C THR A 105 -10.73 -1.72 -3.11
N TYR A 106 -9.59 -1.40 -2.47
CA TYR A 106 -8.87 -2.44 -1.72
C TYR A 106 -9.71 -3.01 -0.58
N HIS A 107 -10.55 -2.20 0.05
CA HIS A 107 -11.44 -2.65 1.11
C HIS A 107 -12.43 -3.70 0.60
N GLU A 108 -13.16 -3.45 -0.50
CA GLU A 108 -14.08 -4.44 -1.08
C GLU A 108 -13.36 -5.75 -1.37
N ARG A 109 -12.18 -5.69 -2.01
CA ARG A 109 -11.41 -6.89 -2.35
C ARG A 109 -10.91 -7.65 -1.12
N LEU A 110 -10.66 -7.00 0.00
CA LEU A 110 -10.14 -7.64 1.22
C LEU A 110 -11.25 -8.13 2.16
N PHE A 111 -12.35 -7.38 2.27
CA PHE A 111 -13.42 -7.61 3.25
C PHE A 111 -14.70 -8.22 2.63
N ALA A 112 -14.85 -8.19 1.31
CA ALA A 112 -16.05 -8.65 0.62
C ALA A 112 -15.75 -9.41 -0.70
N TYR A 113 -14.57 -10.03 -0.80
CA TYR A 113 -14.05 -10.66 -2.02
C TYR A 113 -15.07 -11.57 -2.71
N SER A 114 -15.38 -11.26 -3.97
CA SER A 114 -16.41 -11.95 -4.75
C SER A 114 -16.05 -11.97 -6.23
N PRO A 115 -15.32 -13.00 -6.71
CA PRO A 115 -14.96 -13.15 -8.11
C PRO A 115 -16.16 -13.14 -9.05
N VAL A 116 -16.00 -12.49 -10.19
CA VAL A 116 -16.96 -12.39 -11.30
C VAL A 116 -16.25 -12.68 -12.62
N GLU A 117 -17.02 -13.06 -13.65
CA GLU A 117 -16.48 -13.25 -15.00
C GLU A 117 -16.24 -11.92 -15.70
N ASP A 118 -17.15 -10.96 -15.55
CA ASP A 118 -17.00 -9.60 -16.07
C ASP A 118 -17.38 -8.60 -14.97
N ILE A 119 -16.46 -7.68 -14.65
CA ILE A 119 -16.69 -6.66 -13.62
C ILE A 119 -17.54 -5.50 -14.14
N ARG A 120 -17.59 -5.27 -15.45
CA ARG A 120 -18.35 -4.19 -16.09
C ARG A 120 -19.80 -4.58 -16.35
N ASP A 121 -20.11 -5.87 -16.35
CA ASP A 121 -21.49 -6.38 -16.39
C ASP A 121 -22.09 -6.43 -14.97
N ALA A 122 -23.03 -5.53 -14.71
CA ALA A 122 -23.74 -5.47 -13.43
C ALA A 122 -24.52 -6.77 -13.12
N ASP A 123 -24.92 -7.50 -14.16
CA ASP A 123 -25.66 -8.76 -14.07
C ASP A 123 -24.72 -9.99 -14.11
N SER A 124 -23.39 -9.79 -14.15
CA SER A 124 -22.43 -10.89 -14.14
C SER A 124 -22.72 -11.83 -12.96
N PRO A 125 -22.89 -13.15 -13.21
CA PRO A 125 -23.18 -14.11 -12.15
C PRO A 125 -22.16 -14.08 -11.03
N LYS A 126 -22.64 -14.12 -9.78
CA LYS A 126 -21.84 -14.23 -8.55
C LYS A 126 -22.14 -15.57 -7.88
N PRO A 127 -21.66 -16.70 -8.44
CA PRO A 127 -22.04 -18.04 -7.96
C PRO A 127 -21.45 -18.38 -6.59
N PHE A 128 -20.41 -17.66 -6.16
CA PHE A 128 -19.77 -17.83 -4.86
C PHE A 128 -20.22 -16.76 -3.87
N ARG A 129 -20.30 -17.14 -2.60
CA ARG A 129 -20.51 -16.17 -1.52
C ARG A 129 -19.34 -15.20 -1.42
N LYS A 130 -19.62 -13.98 -0.96
CA LYS A 130 -18.59 -13.00 -0.57
C LYS A 130 -17.74 -13.55 0.57
N ILE A 131 -16.44 -13.26 0.55
CA ILE A 131 -15.49 -13.70 1.57
C ILE A 131 -14.80 -12.49 2.22
N ASP A 132 -14.98 -12.35 3.53
CA ASP A 132 -14.15 -11.47 4.35
C ASP A 132 -12.81 -12.18 4.64
N GLN A 133 -11.80 -11.85 3.85
CA GLN A 133 -10.48 -12.48 3.93
C GLN A 133 -9.69 -11.99 5.16
N ILE A 134 -9.94 -10.77 5.62
CA ILE A 134 -9.32 -10.23 6.83
C ILE A 134 -9.86 -10.94 8.07
N GLN A 135 -11.17 -11.16 8.15
CA GLN A 135 -11.78 -11.94 9.21
C GLN A 135 -11.28 -13.40 9.19
N TYR A 136 -11.12 -14.00 8.00
CA TYR A 136 -10.46 -15.30 7.85
C TYR A 136 -9.04 -15.32 8.46
N ILE A 137 -8.20 -14.32 8.15
CA ILE A 137 -6.84 -14.21 8.72
C ILE A 137 -6.90 -14.17 10.25
N ILE A 138 -7.77 -13.32 10.80
CA ILE A 138 -7.96 -13.14 12.24
C ILE A 138 -8.35 -14.46 12.90
N ASP A 139 -9.38 -15.13 12.38
CA ASP A 139 -9.87 -16.40 12.95
C ASP A 139 -8.85 -17.52 12.83
N GLN A 140 -8.15 -17.59 11.71
CA GLN A 140 -7.12 -18.60 11.48
C GLN A 140 -5.95 -18.45 12.45
N LEU A 141 -5.46 -17.22 12.67
CA LEU A 141 -4.34 -16.97 13.57
C LEU A 141 -4.74 -17.01 15.05
N ALA A 142 -5.97 -16.64 15.39
CA ALA A 142 -6.49 -16.81 16.74
C ALA A 142 -6.62 -18.29 17.12
N ARG A 143 -7.10 -19.13 16.18
CA ARG A 143 -7.20 -20.59 16.39
C ARG A 143 -5.85 -21.30 16.32
N THR A 144 -4.96 -20.85 15.43
CA THR A 144 -3.69 -21.52 15.14
C THR A 144 -2.60 -20.49 14.86
N GLY A 145 -2.00 -19.94 15.92
CA GLY A 145 -1.04 -18.84 15.82
C GLY A 145 0.21 -19.14 14.97
N HIS A 146 0.59 -20.40 14.82
CA HIS A 146 1.73 -20.82 13.98
C HIS A 146 1.33 -21.14 12.53
N SER A 147 0.09 -20.85 12.12
CA SER A 147 -0.39 -21.08 10.75
C SER A 147 0.48 -20.35 9.73
N ARG A 148 0.77 -21.05 8.62
CA ARG A 148 1.46 -20.49 7.44
C ARG A 148 0.49 -20.07 6.32
N ARG A 149 -0.82 -20.23 6.56
CA ARG A 149 -1.89 -20.14 5.54
C ARG A 149 -2.69 -18.83 5.59
N ALA A 150 -2.45 -17.96 6.57
CA ALA A 150 -3.22 -16.74 6.73
C ALA A 150 -2.81 -15.72 5.65
N GLN A 151 -3.66 -15.56 4.64
CA GLN A 151 -3.45 -14.66 3.51
C GLN A 151 -4.78 -14.15 2.95
N ALA A 152 -4.72 -13.04 2.24
CA ALA A 152 -5.80 -12.45 1.46
C ALA A 152 -5.25 -12.05 0.08
N ILE A 153 -6.08 -12.10 -0.95
CA ILE A 153 -5.74 -11.68 -2.32
C ILE A 153 -6.73 -10.66 -2.85
N THR A 154 -6.35 -9.93 -3.88
CA THR A 154 -7.19 -8.92 -4.53
C THR A 154 -7.50 -9.25 -5.99
N TRP A 155 -6.61 -10.00 -6.64
CA TRP A 155 -6.67 -10.30 -8.07
C TRP A 155 -7.73 -11.36 -8.42
N MET A 156 -8.60 -11.01 -9.37
CA MET A 156 -9.58 -11.87 -10.02
C MET A 156 -9.09 -12.17 -11.44
N PRO A 157 -8.49 -13.36 -11.70
CA PRO A 157 -7.98 -13.70 -13.02
C PRO A 157 -9.01 -13.64 -14.14
N THR A 158 -10.29 -13.82 -13.81
CA THR A 158 -11.41 -13.82 -14.75
C THR A 158 -11.75 -12.41 -15.26
N ALA A 159 -11.57 -11.37 -14.44
CA ALA A 159 -12.07 -10.02 -14.75
C ALA A 159 -10.97 -8.93 -14.77
N ASP A 160 -10.02 -8.96 -13.84
CA ASP A 160 -9.05 -7.87 -13.69
C ASP A 160 -8.13 -7.65 -14.92
N PRO A 161 -7.68 -8.69 -15.66
CA PRO A 161 -6.85 -8.48 -16.86
C PRO A 161 -7.50 -7.61 -17.95
N GLN A 162 -8.82 -7.43 -17.90
CA GLN A 162 -9.59 -6.68 -18.90
C GLN A 162 -9.88 -5.22 -18.48
N THR A 163 -9.43 -4.83 -17.29
CA THR A 163 -9.61 -3.47 -16.75
C THR A 163 -8.37 -2.62 -16.96
N ASP A 164 -8.55 -1.30 -17.06
CA ASP A 164 -7.44 -0.35 -17.29
C ASP A 164 -6.61 -0.10 -16.01
N ASP A 165 -7.29 -0.20 -14.86
CA ASP A 165 -6.72 0.02 -13.54
C ASP A 165 -6.91 -1.23 -12.64
N PRO A 166 -6.26 -2.38 -12.92
CA PRO A 166 -6.46 -3.54 -12.07
C PRO A 166 -5.73 -3.39 -10.72
N PRO A 167 -6.06 -4.17 -9.67
CA PRO A 167 -5.43 -4.05 -8.35
C PRO A 167 -3.90 -4.10 -8.42
N CYS A 168 -3.20 -3.16 -7.78
CA CYS A 168 -1.73 -3.20 -7.68
C CYS A 168 -1.26 -4.12 -6.54
N LEU A 169 -1.87 -4.00 -5.36
CA LEU A 169 -1.75 -5.00 -4.28
C LEU A 169 -2.25 -6.32 -4.83
N GLN A 170 -1.53 -7.42 -4.63
CA GLN A 170 -1.91 -8.77 -5.07
C GLN A 170 -2.22 -9.68 -3.89
N ARG A 171 -1.44 -9.57 -2.81
CA ARG A 171 -1.54 -10.45 -1.65
C ARG A 171 -1.12 -9.76 -0.36
N ILE A 172 -1.86 -10.03 0.71
CA ILE A 172 -1.44 -9.84 2.09
C ILE A 172 -1.19 -11.22 2.70
N TRP A 173 -0.07 -11.39 3.40
CA TRP A 173 0.24 -12.59 4.17
C TRP A 173 0.61 -12.20 5.60
N CYS A 174 0.03 -12.91 6.57
CA CYS A 174 0.19 -12.60 7.99
C CYS A 174 0.72 -13.81 8.77
N ARG A 175 1.56 -13.56 9.77
CA ARG A 175 2.05 -14.60 10.67
C ARG A 175 2.35 -14.07 12.07
N LEU A 176 1.88 -14.79 13.09
CA LEU A 176 2.32 -14.54 14.47
C LEU A 176 3.69 -15.17 14.69
N ALA A 177 4.57 -14.43 15.37
CA ALA A 177 5.85 -14.92 15.85
C ALA A 177 6.01 -14.60 17.34
N PRO A 178 6.54 -15.52 18.15
CA PRO A 178 6.92 -15.20 19.53
C PRO A 178 8.15 -14.29 19.53
N GLY A 179 8.08 -13.19 20.28
CA GLY A 179 9.21 -12.34 20.60
C GLY A 179 10.05 -12.93 21.73
N ASN A 180 11.25 -12.38 21.93
CA ASN A 180 12.16 -12.78 23.01
C ASN A 180 11.56 -12.49 24.41
N ASP A 181 10.61 -11.56 24.50
CA ASP A 181 9.85 -11.22 25.71
C ASP A 181 8.63 -12.14 25.95
N GLY A 182 8.47 -13.19 25.13
CA GLY A 182 7.34 -14.11 25.17
C GLY A 182 6.04 -13.53 24.59
N ARG A 183 6.02 -12.27 24.13
CA ARG A 183 4.83 -11.66 23.52
C ARG A 183 4.74 -12.02 22.05
N LEU A 184 3.53 -12.24 21.55
CA LEU A 184 3.30 -12.49 20.13
C LEU A 184 3.39 -11.18 19.35
N SER A 185 3.96 -11.24 18.15
CA SER A 185 3.99 -10.13 17.20
C SER A 185 3.37 -10.56 15.88
N LEU A 186 2.44 -9.78 15.34
CA LEU A 186 1.85 -9.99 14.02
C LEU A 186 2.75 -9.37 12.95
N ASN A 187 3.39 -10.22 12.15
CA ASN A 187 4.18 -9.81 10.99
C ASN A 187 3.29 -9.84 9.75
N MET A 188 3.46 -8.85 8.88
CA MET A 188 2.71 -8.75 7.63
C MET A 188 3.64 -8.55 6.44
N ASN A 189 3.39 -9.30 5.37
CA ASN A 189 4.01 -9.12 4.07
C ASN A 189 2.94 -8.74 3.04
N THR A 190 3.23 -7.78 2.19
CA THR A 190 2.40 -7.40 1.04
C THR A 190 3.16 -7.67 -0.26
N HIS A 191 2.43 -8.08 -1.28
CA HIS A 191 2.98 -8.33 -2.62
C HIS A 191 2.28 -7.45 -3.63
N TRP A 192 3.05 -6.79 -4.48
CA TRP A 192 2.58 -5.81 -5.46
C TRP A 192 3.12 -6.16 -6.84
N ARG A 193 2.24 -6.19 -7.84
CA ARG A 193 2.65 -6.39 -9.24
C ARG A 193 3.32 -5.14 -9.84
N SER A 194 2.94 -3.97 -9.33
CA SER A 194 3.33 -2.65 -9.83
C SER A 194 3.09 -1.62 -8.74
N ARG A 195 3.99 -0.64 -8.59
CA ARG A 195 4.00 0.24 -7.42
C ARG A 195 4.61 1.61 -7.73
N ASP A 196 3.77 2.64 -7.78
CA ASP A 196 4.23 4.05 -7.82
C ASP A 196 4.89 4.39 -6.48
N LEU A 197 6.22 4.44 -6.50
CA LEU A 197 7.04 4.70 -5.33
C LEU A 197 6.89 6.14 -4.84
N TYR A 198 6.74 7.09 -5.74
CA TYR A 198 6.86 8.51 -5.39
C TYR A 198 5.54 9.08 -4.88
N LYS A 199 4.40 8.77 -5.52
CA LYS A 199 3.09 9.35 -5.14
C LYS A 199 2.18 8.40 -4.36
N ALA A 200 2.25 7.09 -4.56
CA ALA A 200 1.30 6.16 -3.95
C ALA A 200 1.86 5.37 -2.76
N TRP A 201 3.16 5.05 -2.78
CA TRP A 201 3.73 4.07 -1.84
C TRP A 201 3.51 4.44 -0.38
N PHE A 202 3.80 5.69 -0.01
CA PHE A 202 3.68 6.15 1.37
C PHE A 202 2.24 6.04 1.89
N MET A 203 1.26 6.50 1.09
CA MET A 203 -0.17 6.44 1.40
C MET A 203 -0.61 5.00 1.69
N ASN A 204 -0.24 4.04 0.83
CA ASN A 204 -0.72 2.67 1.03
C ASN A 204 0.03 1.93 2.13
N VAL A 205 1.34 2.18 2.34
CA VAL A 205 2.05 1.58 3.50
C VAL A 205 1.50 2.12 4.81
N TYR A 206 1.18 3.41 4.88
CA TYR A 206 0.51 4.01 6.04
C TYR A 206 -0.83 3.33 6.33
N ALA A 207 -1.70 3.19 5.32
CA ALA A 207 -3.00 2.54 5.45
C ALA A 207 -2.89 1.04 5.81
N LEU A 208 -1.99 0.30 5.18
CA LEU A 208 -1.82 -1.14 5.39
C LEU A 208 -1.18 -1.46 6.74
N THR A 209 -0.24 -0.65 7.23
CA THR A 209 0.30 -0.84 8.58
C THR A 209 -0.74 -0.54 9.66
N ASP A 210 -1.70 0.33 9.37
CA ASP A 210 -2.85 0.56 10.24
C ASP A 210 -3.84 -0.62 10.20
N LEU A 211 -4.09 -1.22 9.02
CA LEU A 211 -4.81 -2.50 8.90
C LEU A 211 -4.10 -3.63 9.66
N GLN A 212 -2.76 -3.70 9.60
CA GLN A 212 -1.96 -4.66 10.37
C GLN A 212 -2.20 -4.50 11.87
N ARG A 213 -2.25 -3.26 12.37
CA ARG A 213 -2.60 -2.96 13.77
C ARG A 213 -4.00 -3.48 14.11
N THR A 214 -5.01 -3.19 13.29
CA THR A 214 -6.37 -3.70 13.51
C THR A 214 -6.44 -5.23 13.56
N ILE A 215 -5.71 -5.93 12.67
CA ILE A 215 -5.64 -7.40 12.70
C ILE A 215 -4.99 -7.88 14.00
N ALA A 216 -3.88 -7.26 14.43
CA ALA A 216 -3.18 -7.63 15.67
C ALA A 216 -4.08 -7.44 16.90
N GLU A 217 -4.78 -6.32 17.00
CA GLU A 217 -5.72 -6.00 18.07
C GLU A 217 -6.87 -7.01 18.12
N ARG A 218 -7.49 -7.33 16.98
CA ARG A 218 -8.59 -8.30 16.92
C ARG A 218 -8.16 -9.72 17.27
N ILE A 219 -6.97 -10.13 16.85
CA ILE A 219 -6.40 -11.42 17.29
C ILE A 219 -6.17 -11.38 18.80
N SER A 220 -5.55 -10.33 19.31
CA SER A 220 -5.25 -10.14 20.74
C SER A 220 -6.50 -10.28 21.61
N GLN A 221 -7.60 -9.65 21.20
CA GLN A 221 -8.91 -9.76 21.85
C GLN A 221 -9.44 -11.20 21.82
N LYS A 222 -9.37 -11.89 20.67
CA LYS A 222 -9.88 -13.27 20.53
C LYS A 222 -9.12 -14.30 21.35
N ILE A 223 -7.81 -14.14 21.52
CA ILE A 223 -6.98 -15.09 22.28
C ILE A 223 -6.76 -14.66 23.73
N ASN A 224 -7.28 -13.50 24.14
CA ASN A 224 -7.09 -12.90 25.46
C ASN A 224 -5.60 -12.80 25.88
N GLN A 225 -4.75 -12.40 24.94
CA GLN A 225 -3.30 -12.22 25.15
C GLN A 225 -2.80 -11.04 24.31
N PRO A 226 -1.88 -10.20 24.80
CA PRO A 226 -1.29 -9.13 24.00
C PRO A 226 -0.61 -9.63 22.73
N VAL A 227 -0.99 -9.04 21.58
CA VAL A 227 -0.30 -9.21 20.30
C VAL A 227 0.19 -7.85 19.84
N LYS A 228 1.51 -7.70 19.70
CA LYS A 228 2.14 -6.49 19.18
C LYS A 228 2.05 -6.45 17.65
N VAL A 229 2.13 -5.26 17.08
CA VAL A 229 2.47 -5.10 15.66
C VAL A 229 3.93 -5.48 15.48
N GLY A 230 4.21 -6.41 14.57
CA GLY A 230 5.56 -6.78 14.15
C GLY A 230 5.97 -6.08 12.86
N ARG A 231 7.07 -6.53 12.24
CA ARG A 231 7.57 -5.92 11.00
C ARG A 231 6.53 -5.94 9.87
N TYR A 232 6.63 -4.95 9.01
CA TYR A 232 5.96 -4.89 7.72
C TYR A 232 6.98 -5.11 6.59
N VAL A 233 6.62 -5.90 5.58
CA VAL A 233 7.46 -6.08 4.39
C VAL A 233 6.65 -5.83 3.13
N ASP A 234 7.13 -4.92 2.30
CA ASP A 234 6.62 -4.63 0.97
C ASP A 234 7.46 -5.37 -0.07
N ILE A 235 6.85 -6.22 -0.89
CA ILE A 235 7.50 -6.94 -1.98
C ILE A 235 6.87 -6.47 -3.28
N SER A 236 7.63 -5.73 -4.08
CA SER A 236 7.16 -5.13 -5.31
C SER A 236 7.91 -5.70 -6.51
N ASP A 237 7.19 -6.29 -7.47
CA ASP A 237 7.76 -6.85 -8.69
C ASP A 237 8.31 -5.72 -9.61
N SER A 238 7.56 -4.62 -9.71
CA SER A 238 7.92 -3.36 -10.38
C SER A 238 7.65 -2.18 -9.43
N LEU A 239 8.68 -1.80 -8.65
CA LEU A 239 8.69 -0.57 -7.88
C LEU A 239 9.33 0.53 -8.71
N HIS A 240 8.58 1.58 -9.01
CA HIS A 240 9.00 2.54 -10.01
C HIS A 240 8.77 4.00 -9.62
N ILE A 241 9.58 4.88 -10.22
CA ILE A 241 9.38 6.33 -10.24
C ILE A 241 9.08 6.69 -11.69
N TYR A 242 7.87 7.22 -11.93
CA TYR A 242 7.47 7.62 -13.28
C TYR A 242 8.38 8.71 -13.84
N GLY A 243 8.73 8.60 -15.11
CA GLY A 243 9.54 9.60 -15.81
C GLY A 243 8.91 10.99 -15.82
N SER A 244 7.58 11.05 -15.92
CA SER A 244 6.80 12.29 -15.82
C SER A 244 6.95 13.01 -14.48
N TYR A 245 7.53 12.35 -13.45
CA TYR A 245 7.78 12.94 -12.14
C TYR A 245 9.23 13.41 -11.96
N PHE A 246 10.12 13.19 -12.92
CA PHE A 246 11.57 13.38 -12.70
C PHE A 246 11.95 14.81 -12.31
N ASP A 247 11.32 15.83 -12.87
CA ASP A 247 11.59 17.22 -12.51
C ASP A 247 11.29 17.51 -11.02
N GLU A 248 10.21 16.93 -10.50
CA GLU A 248 9.81 17.06 -9.10
C GLU A 248 10.67 16.16 -8.20
N ALA A 249 10.80 14.88 -8.58
CA ALA A 249 11.51 13.87 -7.82
C ALA A 249 13.00 14.17 -7.69
N ALA A 250 13.65 14.76 -8.70
CA ALA A 250 15.06 15.12 -8.66
C ALA A 250 15.37 16.15 -7.56
N VAL A 251 14.49 17.14 -7.37
CA VAL A 251 14.63 18.16 -6.32
C VAL A 251 14.56 17.49 -4.93
N GLU A 252 13.63 16.56 -4.77
CA GLU A 252 13.43 15.85 -3.51
C GLU A 252 14.56 14.86 -3.23
N VAL A 253 15.04 14.14 -4.24
CA VAL A 253 16.23 13.28 -4.15
C VAL A 253 17.44 14.07 -3.66
N GLU A 254 17.66 15.28 -4.16
CA GLU A 254 18.78 16.11 -3.70
C GLU A 254 18.63 16.52 -2.23
N LYS A 255 17.42 16.91 -1.80
CA LYS A 255 17.14 17.17 -0.37
C LYS A 255 17.40 15.94 0.49
N MET A 256 17.01 14.74 0.03
CA MET A 256 17.25 13.48 0.73
C MET A 256 18.73 13.18 0.94
N ARG A 257 19.59 13.57 -0.01
CA ARG A 257 21.04 13.39 0.11
C ARG A 257 21.70 14.37 1.07
N GLN A 258 21.13 15.56 1.22
CA GLN A 258 21.76 16.67 1.95
C GLN A 258 21.43 16.70 3.45
N SER A 259 20.30 16.13 3.87
CA SER A 259 19.89 16.16 5.28
C SER A 259 19.15 14.89 5.70
N PRO A 260 19.15 14.54 6.99
CA PRO A 260 18.48 13.33 7.47
C PRO A 260 16.96 13.38 7.25
N PHE A 261 16.35 12.22 7.00
CA PHE A 261 14.91 12.06 6.75
C PHE A 261 14.03 12.70 7.84
N THR A 262 14.52 12.75 9.08
CA THR A 262 13.81 13.33 10.22
C THR A 262 13.45 14.80 10.03
N GLN A 263 14.21 15.56 9.22
CA GLN A 263 13.86 16.95 8.89
C GLN A 263 12.66 17.05 7.94
N ARG A 264 12.38 15.99 7.18
CA ARG A 264 11.25 15.85 6.25
C ARG A 264 10.15 14.95 6.79
N ALA A 265 10.16 14.65 8.08
CA ALA A 265 9.13 13.86 8.73
C ALA A 265 8.48 14.62 9.91
N TRP A 266 7.26 14.22 10.25
CA TRP A 266 6.53 14.62 11.44
C TRP A 266 6.29 13.40 12.33
N GLU A 267 6.30 13.64 13.64
CA GLU A 267 5.67 12.71 14.57
C GLU A 267 4.15 12.69 14.35
N THR A 268 3.48 11.57 14.64
CA THR A 268 2.00 11.53 14.59
C THR A 268 1.34 12.51 15.56
N THR A 269 2.04 12.86 16.64
CA THR A 269 1.61 13.83 17.66
C THR A 269 1.78 15.29 17.25
N HIS A 270 2.38 15.56 16.08
CA HIS A 270 2.59 16.93 15.61
C HIS A 270 1.24 17.67 15.52
N PRO A 271 1.07 18.86 16.17
CA PRO A 271 -0.24 19.48 16.33
C PRO A 271 -1.00 19.70 15.02
N ALA A 272 -0.31 20.14 13.96
CA ALA A 272 -0.93 20.34 12.66
C ALA A 272 -1.44 19.02 12.03
N PHE A 273 -0.69 17.93 12.18
CA PHE A 273 -1.07 16.63 11.64
C PHE A 273 -2.26 16.04 12.43
N ALA A 274 -2.16 16.05 13.76
CA ALA A 274 -3.23 15.58 14.64
C ALA A 274 -4.53 16.32 14.37
N MET A 275 -4.51 17.66 14.37
CA MET A 275 -5.69 18.49 14.12
C MET A 275 -6.32 18.22 12.75
N MET A 276 -5.53 18.19 11.67
CA MET A 276 -6.05 17.95 10.32
C MET A 276 -6.67 16.55 10.17
N THR A 277 -6.06 15.53 10.77
CA THR A 277 -6.60 14.15 10.71
C THR A 277 -7.82 13.96 11.61
N ASP A 278 -7.89 14.63 12.76
CA ASP A 278 -9.09 14.66 13.62
C ASP A 278 -10.26 15.33 12.89
N GLU A 279 -10.04 16.52 12.32
CA GLU A 279 -11.06 17.22 11.53
C GLU A 279 -11.51 16.39 10.32
N ALA A 280 -10.57 15.75 9.62
CA ALA A 280 -10.89 14.89 8.49
C ALA A 280 -11.81 13.73 8.92
N ARG A 281 -11.53 13.08 10.06
CA ARG A 281 -12.41 12.03 10.61
C ARG A 281 -13.81 12.55 10.92
N GLU A 282 -13.92 13.72 11.54
CA GLU A 282 -15.22 14.31 11.89
C GLU A 282 -16.05 14.67 10.65
N LYS A 283 -15.39 15.19 9.60
CA LYS A 283 -16.03 15.51 8.32
C LYS A 283 -16.48 14.23 7.60
N LEU A 284 -15.59 13.24 7.48
CA LEU A 284 -15.87 11.96 6.82
C LEU A 284 -16.93 11.12 7.54
N ALA A 285 -17.07 11.25 8.85
CA ALA A 285 -18.13 10.60 9.61
C ALA A 285 -19.53 11.17 9.29
N LYS A 286 -19.61 12.42 8.82
CA LYS A 286 -20.87 13.08 8.42
C LYS A 286 -21.17 12.85 6.94
N ASP A 287 -20.13 12.90 6.11
CA ASP A 287 -20.19 12.72 4.68
C ASP A 287 -18.93 11.97 4.21
N PRO A 288 -19.03 10.69 3.83
CA PRO A 288 -17.87 9.93 3.36
C PRO A 288 -17.23 10.57 2.12
N ASP A 289 -17.97 11.36 1.35
CA ASP A 289 -17.51 11.98 0.12
C ASP A 289 -17.00 13.42 0.32
N TYR A 290 -16.84 13.88 1.58
CA TYR A 290 -16.50 15.28 1.89
C TYR A 290 -15.26 15.81 1.16
N PHE A 291 -14.23 14.96 1.00
CA PHE A 291 -12.99 15.31 0.31
C PHE A 291 -12.95 14.83 -1.14
N ALA A 292 -14.04 14.26 -1.66
CA ALA A 292 -14.12 13.81 -3.03
C ALA A 292 -14.00 14.99 -3.99
N LYS A 293 -12.89 15.06 -4.73
CA LYS A 293 -12.77 16.01 -5.83
C LYS A 293 -13.59 15.48 -7.01
N PRO A 294 -14.43 16.31 -7.67
CA PRO A 294 -15.05 15.89 -8.93
C PRO A 294 -13.93 15.57 -9.92
N LYS A 295 -13.82 14.30 -10.36
CA LYS A 295 -12.87 13.94 -11.41
C LYS A 295 -13.27 14.65 -12.69
N GLU A 296 -12.52 15.68 -13.08
CA GLU A 296 -12.33 15.97 -14.50
C GLU A 296 -11.80 14.66 -15.13
N ARG A 297 -12.45 14.21 -16.20
CA ARG A 297 -12.10 12.97 -16.90
C ARG A 297 -10.61 13.01 -17.26
N GLN A 298 -9.78 12.24 -16.55
CA GLN A 298 -8.49 11.84 -17.08
C GLN A 298 -8.77 10.76 -18.11
N ILE A 299 -8.66 11.17 -19.38
CA ILE A 299 -8.56 10.31 -20.57
C ILE A 299 -7.07 10.12 -20.83
#